data_AF-A0A7W2NV90-F1
#
_entry.id   AF-A0A7W2NV90-F1
#
_cell.length_a   1.000
_cell.length_b   1.000
_cell.length_c   1.000
_cell.angle_alpha   90.00
_cell.angle_beta   90.00
_cell.angle_gamma   90.00
#
_symmetry.space_group_name_H-M   'P 1'
#
loop_
_entity.id
_entity.type
_entity.pdbx_description
1 polymer ?
#
loop_
_entity_poly.entity_id
_entity_poly.type
_entity_poly.pdbx_seq_one_letter_code
_entity_poly.pdbx_strand_id
1 'polypeptide(L)'
;MTGVTCTAILQSSSALTVAAVGFVGAGLMTFSPSLGIIFGANAGTTITDWLVVLLGFKLKLGTVILPVVFIGAILKLFVKERIASIGFALAGLGLIFVGISMMQERMSGLEHIIIPDQFPADTLIGRLKLMLMSILFI
;
A
#
# COMPACT_ATOMS: atom_id res chain seq x y z
N MET A 1 12.62 10.33 15.35
CA MET A 1 12.30 8.93 15.70
C MET A 1 10.91 8.80 16.32
N THR A 2 10.55 9.64 17.31
CA THR A 2 9.22 9.64 17.94
C THR A 2 8.05 9.79 16.95
N GLY A 3 8.17 10.69 15.96
CA GLY A 3 7.14 10.88 14.93
C GLY A 3 6.89 9.65 14.06
N VAL A 4 7.94 8.92 13.68
CA VAL A 4 7.84 7.71 12.83
C VAL A 4 7.10 6.60 13.58
N THR A 5 7.39 6.41 14.87
CA THR A 5 6.69 5.43 15.71
C THR A 5 5.22 5.79 15.87
N CYS A 6 4.90 7.07 16.10
CA CYS A 6 3.51 7.55 16.13
C CYS A 6 2.78 7.27 14.81
N THR A 7 3.38 7.62 13.66
CA THR A 7 2.77 7.38 12.34
C THR A 7 2.61 5.89 12.06
N ALA A 8 3.57 5.05 12.42
CA ALA A 8 3.49 3.60 12.23
C ALA A 8 2.34 2.97 13.03
N ILE A 9 2.12 3.42 14.27
CA ILE A 9 0.99 2.96 15.10
C ILE A 9 -0.34 3.45 14.50
N LEU A 10 -0.40 4.72 14.08
CA LEU A 10 -1.60 5.31 13.48
C LEU A 10 -1.93 4.76 12.09
N GLN A 11 -0.97 4.20 11.34
CA GLN A 11 -1.23 3.55 10.05
C GLN A 11 -1.92 2.19 10.22
N SER A 12 -1.86 1.58 11.42
CA SER A 12 -2.55 0.32 11.69
C SER A 12 -4.04 0.56 11.95
N SER A 13 -4.86 0.29 10.93
CA SER A 13 -6.34 0.32 11.02
C SER A 13 -6.87 -0.49 12.22
N SER A 14 -6.23 -1.62 12.53
CA SER A 14 -6.59 -2.48 13.65
C SER A 14 -6.27 -1.83 15.00
N ALA A 15 -5.08 -1.24 15.15
CA ALA A 15 -4.66 -0.58 16.39
C ALA A 15 -5.52 0.65 16.69
N LEU A 16 -5.86 1.44 15.66
CA LEU A 16 -6.77 2.59 15.77
C LEU A 16 -8.16 2.18 16.24
N THR A 17 -8.71 1.09 15.70
CA THR A 17 -10.05 0.60 16.08
C THR A 17 -10.08 0.15 17.54
N VAL A 18 -9.05 -0.59 17.99
CA VAL A 18 -8.91 -1.01 19.39
C VAL A 18 -8.78 0.18 20.33
N ALA A 19 -7.97 1.18 19.96
CA ALA A 19 -7.81 2.40 20.74
C ALA A 19 -9.13 3.20 20.85
N ALA A 20 -9.86 3.35 19.74
CA ALA A 20 -11.14 4.05 19.72
C ALA A 20 -12.19 3.36 20.60
N VAL A 21 -12.28 2.03 20.55
CA VAL A 21 -13.16 1.25 21.43
C VAL A 21 -12.74 1.38 22.91
N GLY A 22 -11.43 1.37 23.19
CA GLY A 22 -10.89 1.57 24.54
C GLY A 22 -11.23 2.96 25.12
N PHE A 23 -11.15 4.02 24.31
CA PHE A 23 -11.50 5.38 24.75
C PHE A 23 -13.01 5.55 25.01
N VAL A 24 -13.86 4.87 24.24
CA VAL A 24 -15.30 4.82 24.51
C VAL A 24 -15.59 4.06 25.80
N GLY A 25 -14.94 2.91 26.01
CA GLY A 25 -15.08 2.11 27.24
C GLY A 25 -14.62 2.84 28.51
N ALA A 26 -13.64 3.74 28.39
CA ALA A 26 -13.17 4.58 29.50
C ALA A 26 -14.02 5.85 29.74
N GLY A 27 -15.06 6.10 28.93
CA GLY A 27 -15.89 7.31 29.01
C GLY A 27 -15.18 8.60 28.56
N LEU A 28 -13.98 8.49 27.98
CA LEU A 28 -13.17 9.62 27.51
C LEU A 28 -13.67 10.18 26.17
N MET A 29 -14.46 9.39 25.43
CA MET A 29 -14.98 9.74 24.11
C MET A 29 -16.39 9.17 23.92
N THR A 30 -17.30 9.95 23.35
CA THR A 30 -18.65 9.48 22.98
C THR A 30 -18.63 8.59 21.74
N PHE A 31 -19.62 7.70 21.61
CA PHE A 31 -19.70 6.72 20.51
C PHE A 31 -19.80 7.34 19.11
N SER A 32 -20.55 8.44 18.95
CA SER A 32 -20.68 9.12 17.65
C SER A 32 -19.32 9.56 17.05
N PRO A 33 -18.48 10.33 17.77
CA PRO A 33 -17.21 10.77 17.20
C PRO A 33 -16.17 9.63 17.05
N SER A 34 -16.24 8.54 17.82
CA SER A 34 -15.31 7.41 17.67
C SER A 34 -15.55 6.61 16.39
N LEU A 35 -16.81 6.41 16.01
CA LEU A 35 -17.17 5.81 14.72
C LEU A 35 -16.62 6.63 13.54
N GLY A 36 -16.69 7.96 13.62
CA GLY A 36 -16.14 8.85 12.60
C GLY A 36 -14.63 8.65 12.40
N ILE A 37 -13.87 8.46 13.48
CA ILE A 37 -12.42 8.18 13.41
C ILE A 37 -12.16 6.81 12.77
N ILE A 38 -12.90 5.78 13.16
CA ILE A 38 -12.72 4.40 12.65
C ILE A 38 -13.03 4.33 11.15
N PHE A 39 -14.20 4.86 10.73
CA PHE A 39 -14.58 4.89 9.33
C PHE A 39 -13.64 5.78 8.51
N GLY A 40 -13.22 6.92 9.06
CA GLY A 40 -12.25 7.81 8.42
C GLY A 40 -10.89 7.15 8.20
N ALA A 41 -10.39 6.39 9.17
CA ALA A 41 -9.12 5.66 9.05
C ALA A 41 -9.18 4.57 7.96
N ASN A 42 -10.24 3.76 7.93
CA ASN A 42 -10.39 2.68 6.95
C ASN A 42 -10.71 3.21 5.54
N ALA A 43 -11.49 4.29 5.43
CA ALA A 43 -11.71 4.95 4.14
C ALA A 43 -10.41 5.62 3.65
N GLY A 44 -9.63 6.22 4.55
CA GLY A 44 -8.38 6.90 4.23
C GLY A 44 -7.32 5.97 3.63
N THR A 45 -7.14 4.77 4.18
CA THR A 45 -6.23 3.76 3.61
C THR A 45 -6.68 3.34 2.20
N THR A 46 -7.98 3.11 2.03
CA THR A 46 -8.56 2.75 0.72
C THR A 46 -8.39 3.87 -0.32
N ILE A 47 -8.64 5.13 0.06
CA ILE A 47 -8.46 6.30 -0.82
C ILE A 47 -6.99 6.46 -1.21
N THR A 48 -6.07 6.20 -0.28
CA THR A 48 -4.63 6.25 -0.56
C THR A 48 -4.23 5.17 -1.56
N ASP A 49 -4.72 3.94 -1.38
CA ASP A 49 -4.48 2.84 -2.32
C ASP A 49 -5.06 3.14 -3.70
N TRP A 50 -6.29 3.67 -3.77
CA TRP A 50 -6.90 4.11 -5.02
C TRP A 50 -6.12 5.22 -5.70
N LEU A 51 -5.56 6.17 -4.94
CA LEU A 51 -4.72 7.23 -5.48
C LEU A 51 -3.43 6.66 -6.07
N VAL A 52 -2.79 5.70 -5.39
CA VAL A 52 -1.60 5.00 -5.89
C VAL A 52 -1.92 4.21 -7.16
N VAL A 53 -3.04 3.48 -7.20
CA VAL A 53 -3.51 2.74 -8.38
C VAL A 53 -3.78 3.71 -9.53
N LEU A 54 -4.59 4.74 -9.31
CA LEU A 54 -4.99 5.68 -10.35
C LEU A 54 -3.79 6.41 -10.95
N LEU A 55 -2.85 6.86 -10.10
CA LEU A 55 -1.60 7.48 -10.56
C LEU A 55 -0.67 6.46 -11.25
N GLY A 56 -0.52 5.25 -10.68
CA GLY A 56 0.36 4.21 -11.20
C GLY A 56 -0.08 3.66 -12.54
N PHE A 57 -1.37 3.43 -12.76
CA PHE A 57 -1.88 2.93 -14.03
C PHE A 57 -1.99 4.02 -15.11
N LYS A 58 -2.25 5.29 -14.75
CA LYS A 58 -2.28 6.38 -15.75
C LYS A 58 -0.89 6.81 -16.21
N LEU A 59 0.09 6.79 -15.33
CA LEU A 59 1.47 7.06 -15.68
C LEU A 59 2.03 5.78 -16.32
N LYS A 60 1.99 5.66 -17.65
CA LYS A 60 2.57 4.52 -18.40
C LYS A 60 3.92 4.11 -17.78
N LEU A 61 3.87 3.03 -17.01
CA LEU A 61 4.84 2.70 -15.94
C LEU A 61 6.29 2.57 -16.43
N GLY A 62 6.48 2.22 -17.70
CA GLY A 62 7.81 2.03 -18.26
C GLY A 62 8.53 3.30 -18.73
N THR A 63 7.82 4.32 -19.23
CA THR A 63 8.48 5.39 -20.02
C THR A 63 8.56 6.74 -19.30
N VAL A 64 7.57 7.07 -18.46
CA VAL A 64 7.49 8.39 -17.82
C VAL A 64 8.09 8.38 -16.41
N ILE A 65 8.04 7.25 -15.72
CA ILE A 65 8.51 7.14 -14.32
C ILE A 65 10.04 7.15 -14.20
N LEU A 66 10.77 6.50 -15.12
CA LEU A 66 12.24 6.50 -15.17
C LEU A 66 12.84 7.92 -15.24
N PRO A 67 12.41 8.81 -16.17
CA PRO A 67 12.92 10.17 -16.21
C PRO A 67 12.48 11.01 -14.99
N VAL A 68 11.31 10.75 -14.40
CA VAL A 68 10.87 11.45 -13.17
C VAL A 68 11.75 11.08 -11.96
N VAL A 69 12.10 9.80 -11.80
CA VAL A 69 13.05 9.36 -10.76
C VAL A 69 14.43 9.97 -10.99
N PHE A 70 14.89 9.98 -12.24
CA PHE A 70 16.18 10.56 -12.61
C PHE A 70 16.25 12.07 -12.30
N ILE A 71 15.21 12.82 -12.67
CA ILE A 71 15.09 14.25 -12.37
C ILE A 71 15.01 14.48 -10.86
N GLY A 72 14.22 13.69 -10.12
CA GLY A 72 14.13 13.78 -8.66
C GLY A 72 15.47 13.51 -7.97
N ALA A 73 16.24 12.53 -8.46
CA ALA A 73 17.58 12.20 -7.97
C ALA A 73 18.60 13.31 -8.25
N ILE A 74 18.59 13.88 -9.47
CA ILE A 74 19.43 15.03 -9.84
C ILE A 74 19.08 16.24 -8.98
N LEU A 75 17.79 16.53 -8.79
CA LEU A 75 17.33 17.66 -7.98
C LEU A 75 17.80 17.54 -6.52
N LYS A 76 17.84 16.32 -5.99
CA LYS A 76 18.40 16.04 -4.65
C LYS A 76 19.92 16.29 -4.58
N LEU A 77 20.66 15.91 -5.63
CA LEU A 77 22.13 16.01 -5.66
C LEU A 77 22.63 17.45 -5.86
N PHE A 78 21.90 18.28 -6.61
CA PHE A 78 22.39 19.59 -7.04
C PHE A 78 21.75 20.79 -6.35
N VAL A 79 20.67 20.63 -5.58
CA VAL A 79 19.92 21.76 -4.99
C VAL A 79 19.95 21.75 -3.46
N LYS A 80 19.90 22.93 -2.82
CA LYS A 80 19.94 23.09 -1.34
C LYS A 80 18.58 22.84 -0.67
N GLU A 81 18.65 22.12 0.45
CA GLU A 81 17.67 21.83 1.52
C GLU A 81 16.18 21.72 1.13
N ARG A 82 15.50 22.81 0.77
CA ARG A 82 14.04 22.79 0.57
C ARG A 82 13.63 22.11 -0.73
N ILE A 83 14.35 22.36 -1.82
CA ILE A 83 14.07 21.78 -3.14
C ILE A 83 14.62 20.34 -3.21
N ALA A 84 15.72 20.06 -2.49
CA ALA A 84 16.25 18.71 -2.34
C ALA A 84 15.26 17.75 -1.67
N SER A 85 14.50 18.24 -0.69
CA SER A 85 13.47 17.46 0.01
C SER A 85 12.31 17.08 -0.92
N ILE A 86 11.90 18.00 -1.80
CA ILE A 86 10.89 17.73 -2.83
C ILE A 86 11.43 16.75 -3.87
N GLY A 87 12.69 16.90 -4.31
CA GLY A 87 13.36 15.97 -5.21
C GLY A 87 13.45 14.55 -4.63
N PHE A 88 13.75 14.44 -3.34
CA PHE A 88 13.78 13.15 -2.64
C PHE A 88 12.38 12.51 -2.52
N ALA A 89 11.34 13.30 -2.24
CA ALA A 89 9.96 12.81 -2.22
C ALA A 89 9.51 12.33 -3.61
N LEU A 90 9.82 13.08 -4.67
CA LEU A 90 9.54 12.70 -6.07
C LEU A 90 10.29 11.44 -6.49
N ALA A 91 11.59 11.33 -6.15
CA ALA A 91 12.39 10.15 -6.46
C ALA A 91 11.88 8.91 -5.71
N GLY A 92 11.53 9.06 -4.42
CA GLY A 92 10.95 7.98 -3.62
C GLY A 92 9.60 7.51 -4.14
N LEU A 93 8.71 8.44 -4.48
CA LEU A 93 7.42 8.14 -5.11
C LEU A 93 7.60 7.39 -6.44
N GLY A 94 8.50 7.89 -7.31
CA GLY A 94 8.79 7.24 -8.59
C GLY A 94 9.40 5.83 -8.41
N LEU A 95 10.24 5.63 -7.39
CA LEU A 95 10.82 4.32 -7.09
C LEU A 95 9.76 3.28 -6.67
N ILE A 96 8.73 3.71 -5.93
CA ILE A 96 7.58 2.84 -5.58
C ILE A 96 6.88 2.35 -6.86
N PHE A 97 6.64 3.24 -7.83
CA PHE A 97 6.03 2.87 -9.11
C PHE A 97 6.90 1.93 -9.95
N VAL A 98 8.22 2.11 -9.95
CA VAL A 98 9.14 1.15 -10.59
C VAL A 98 9.00 -0.24 -9.95
N GLY A 99 8.97 -0.30 -8.61
CA GLY A 99 8.74 -1.55 -7.89
C GLY A 99 7.42 -2.23 -8.28
N ILE A 100 6.34 -1.47 -8.37
CA ILE A 100 5.02 -1.98 -8.81
C ILE A 100 5.09 -2.52 -10.24
N SER A 101 5.76 -1.81 -11.16
CA SER A 101 5.92 -2.27 -12.55
C SER A 101 6.68 -3.59 -12.63
N MET A 102 7.77 -3.74 -11.85
CA MET A 102 8.53 -4.99 -11.80
C MET A 102 7.71 -6.13 -11.20
N MET A 103 6.84 -5.85 -10.22
CA MET A 103 5.93 -6.86 -9.67
C MET A 103 4.90 -7.30 -10.71
N GLN A 104 4.33 -6.38 -11.49
CA GLN A 104 3.39 -6.69 -12.57
C GLN A 104 4.03 -7.56 -13.66
N GLU A 105 5.25 -7.23 -14.08
CA GLU A 105 5.99 -8.00 -15.10
C GLU A 105 6.37 -9.41 -14.60
N ARG A 106 6.72 -9.55 -13.31
CA ARG A 106 6.92 -10.87 -12.69
C ARG A 106 5.64 -11.69 -12.62
N MET A 107 4.49 -11.05 -12.39
CA MET A 107 3.20 -11.73 -12.34
C MET A 107 2.70 -12.16 -13.72
N SER A 108 2.90 -11.34 -14.76
CA SER A 108 2.57 -11.75 -16.14
C SER A 108 3.46 -12.91 -16.61
N GLY A 109 4.74 -12.95 -16.19
CA GLY A 109 5.60 -14.10 -16.42
C GLY A 109 5.16 -15.39 -15.71
N LEU A 110 4.40 -15.27 -14.62
CA LEU A 110 3.89 -16.40 -13.83
C LEU A 110 2.57 -16.96 -14.37
N GLU A 111 1.84 -16.19 -15.19
CA GLU A 111 0.60 -16.59 -15.87
C GLU A 111 0.80 -17.82 -16.76
N HIS A 112 2.01 -18.00 -17.31
CA HIS A 112 2.34 -19.16 -18.14
C HIS A 112 2.63 -20.45 -17.33
N ILE A 113 2.91 -20.34 -16.02
CA ILE A 113 3.25 -21.48 -15.14
C ILE A 113 2.03 -21.92 -14.32
N ILE A 114 1.09 -21.00 -14.05
CA ILE A 114 -0.13 -21.25 -13.28
C ILE A 114 -1.32 -21.17 -14.24
N ILE A 115 -1.54 -22.26 -14.98
CA ILE A 115 -2.76 -22.45 -15.77
C ILE A 115 -3.89 -22.82 -14.79
N PRO A 116 -4.94 -21.99 -14.62
CA PRO A 116 -6.07 -22.29 -13.72
C PRO A 116 -6.85 -23.55 -14.11
N ASP A 117 -6.67 -24.03 -15.34
CA ASP A 117 -7.32 -25.22 -15.91
C ASP A 117 -6.84 -26.55 -15.28
N GLN A 118 -5.73 -26.55 -14.52
CA GLN A 118 -5.25 -27.73 -13.78
C GLN A 118 -5.67 -27.78 -12.31
N PHE A 119 -6.49 -26.82 -11.84
CA PHE A 119 -7.15 -26.98 -10.54
C PHE A 119 -8.52 -27.63 -10.75
N PRO A 120 -8.66 -28.95 -10.49
CA PRO A 120 -9.97 -29.59 -10.47
C PRO A 120 -10.78 -28.97 -9.32
N ALA A 121 -11.61 -27.98 -9.67
CA ALA A 121 -12.42 -27.20 -8.74
C ALA A 121 -13.50 -28.05 -8.03
N ASP A 122 -13.62 -29.33 -8.40
CA ASP A 122 -14.69 -30.22 -7.94
C ASP A 122 -14.26 -31.16 -6.80
N THR A 123 -12.97 -31.19 -6.40
CA THR A 123 -12.49 -32.11 -5.35
C THR A 123 -12.17 -31.38 -4.03
N LEU A 124 -12.62 -31.94 -2.90
CA LEU A 124 -12.38 -31.47 -1.51
C LEU A 124 -10.89 -31.18 -1.20
N ILE A 125 -9.98 -31.94 -1.80
CA ILE A 125 -8.53 -31.76 -1.73
C ILE A 125 -8.07 -30.42 -2.36
N GLY A 126 -8.71 -29.99 -3.46
CA GLY A 126 -8.40 -28.73 -4.13
C GLY A 126 -8.75 -27.53 -3.26
N ARG A 127 -9.91 -27.57 -2.59
CA ARG A 127 -10.34 -26.53 -1.62
C ARG A 127 -9.41 -26.48 -0.40
N LEU A 128 -8.97 -27.63 0.11
CA LEU A 128 -8.01 -27.70 1.22
C LEU A 128 -6.64 -27.14 0.85
N LYS A 129 -6.15 -27.41 -0.36
CA LYS A 129 -4.87 -26.87 -0.86
C LYS A 129 -4.95 -25.35 -1.11
N LEU A 130 -6.10 -24.85 -1.59
CA LEU A 130 -6.35 -23.42 -1.72
C LEU A 130 -6.43 -22.73 -0.35
N MET A 131 -7.13 -23.31 0.62
CA MET A 131 -7.17 -22.79 2.00
C MET A 131 -5.78 -22.74 2.64
N LEU A 132 -4.95 -23.77 2.44
CA LEU A 132 -3.56 -23.77 2.93
C LEU A 132 -2.70 -22.71 2.25
N MET A 133 -2.86 -22.49 0.94
CA MET A 133 -2.15 -21.44 0.23
C MET A 133 -2.54 -20.05 0.75
N SER A 134 -3.83 -19.84 1.05
CA SER A 134 -4.33 -18.59 1.63
C SER A 134 -3.81 -18.34 3.05
N ILE A 135 -3.64 -19.39 3.87
CA ILE A 135 -3.09 -19.29 5.23
C ILE A 135 -1.57 -19.05 5.22
N LEU A 136 -0.86 -19.53 4.19
CA LEU A 136 0.58 -19.34 4.07
C LEU A 136 0.98 -17.95 3.55
N PHE A 137 0.08 -17.30 2.80
CA PHE A 137 0.31 -15.99 2.16
C PHE A 137 -0.31 -14.79 2.92
N ILE A 138 -1.02 -15.03 4.03
CA ILE A 138 -1.52 -13.98 4.94
C ILE A 138 -0.43 -13.54 5.91
#